data_AF-A0A6B2L1G1-F1
#
_entry.id   AF-A0A6B2L1G1-F1
#
_cell.length_a   1.000
_cell.length_b   1.000
_cell.length_c   1.000
_cell.angle_alpha   90.00
_cell.angle_beta   90.00
_cell.angle_gamma   90.00
#
_symmetry.space_group_name_H-M   'P 1'
#
loop_
_entity.id
_entity.type
_entity.pdbx_description
1 polymer ?
#
loop_
_entity_poly.entity_id
_entity_poly.type
_entity_poly.pdbx_seq_one_letter_code
_entity_poly.pdbx_strand_id
1 'polypeptide(L)'
;MEELPGFIKQVSKAARFAVVTDSNVFLSHQQRILNVFKNGGIDILLKVIPSGEASKSRDMKEQLEDWLLVNGCNRDTCVIAIGGGVVGDLSGYVAATYVRGVDFIQVPTTLLAMVDSSIGGKTGIDAPAGKNLLGAFHHPRLVFIDASFLTTLPKREFTNGMAEVIKTAAIWDEQLFSYLETTIHPITDLQTPALQKIIFSCASIKSKVVDLDDKEAGIRSILNFGHTIGHAIEALVIDNDKDSKGYLLHGECVSIGMALELELSNLLGHLKSSSIIGRVTRLCQAYGLPVAAPKGLSPTKILEKMNLDKKNAGKQIRCTILKSIGDTFPNPLPVPRPLILRLLVPHIVVHPSPDPINGSIVVPGSKSISNRVLLMAALARGKTEISGLLHADDTDVMLDSLNKLGVHYEWKENGSLLEVTGSEGKFTEPTKPLYLGNAGTASRFLTTMANIVHGVVTMTGCDRLGERPMEDLVYSLQENGCQFKFLKKNGCIPFEVHGSGFPGGRMNISAKVSSQFVSS
;
A
#
# COMPACT_ATOMS: atom_id res chain seq x y z
N MET A 1 -1.25 8.38 27.03
CA MET A 1 -1.44 9.85 26.99
C MET A 1 -0.93 10.51 28.27
N GLU A 2 -0.80 9.74 29.37
CA GLU A 2 -0.39 10.20 30.69
C GLU A 2 0.93 10.98 30.70
N GLU A 3 1.85 10.66 29.80
CA GLU A 3 3.16 11.33 29.70
C GLU A 3 3.14 12.64 28.91
N LEU A 4 2.05 12.93 28.17
CA LEU A 4 1.95 14.10 27.29
C LEU A 4 2.28 15.43 28.01
N PRO A 5 1.77 15.72 29.23
CA PRO A 5 2.12 16.95 29.95
C PRO A 5 3.61 17.10 30.23
N GLY A 6 4.32 15.99 30.48
CA GLY A 6 5.77 15.98 30.68
C GLY A 6 6.51 16.44 29.42
N PHE A 7 6.14 15.90 28.26
CA PHE A 7 6.71 16.31 26.98
C PHE A 7 6.34 17.75 26.61
N ILE A 8 5.09 18.19 26.85
CA ILE A 8 4.66 19.58 26.60
C ILE A 8 5.57 20.57 27.33
N LYS A 9 5.85 20.33 28.62
CA LYS A 9 6.73 21.18 29.44
C LYS A 9 8.17 21.22 28.95
N GLN A 10 8.63 20.20 28.21
CA GLN A 10 9.97 20.16 27.64
C GLN A 10 10.07 20.93 26.32
N VAL A 11 8.99 20.94 25.52
CA VAL A 11 9.01 21.44 24.13
C VAL A 11 8.37 22.82 23.94
N SER A 12 7.57 23.30 24.89
CA SER A 12 6.92 24.62 24.83
C SER A 12 7.03 25.37 26.16
N LYS A 13 7.27 26.69 26.05
CA LYS A 13 7.29 27.62 27.18
C LYS A 13 6.01 28.46 27.29
N ALA A 14 4.97 28.09 26.54
CA ALA A 14 3.71 28.80 26.54
C ALA A 14 3.10 28.87 27.95
N ALA A 15 2.45 30.00 28.25
CA ALA A 15 1.72 30.20 29.50
C ALA A 15 0.26 29.78 29.39
N ARG A 16 -0.27 29.65 28.16
CA ARG A 16 -1.65 29.23 27.88
C ARG A 16 -1.69 28.09 26.88
N PHE A 17 -2.51 27.08 27.16
CA PHE A 17 -2.65 25.90 26.31
C PHE A 17 -4.09 25.80 25.80
N ALA A 18 -4.26 25.86 24.48
CA ALA A 18 -5.55 25.77 23.81
C ALA A 18 -5.68 24.43 23.11
N VAL A 19 -6.48 23.53 23.68
CA VAL A 19 -6.77 22.21 23.12
C VAL A 19 -7.95 22.32 22.15
N VAL A 20 -7.74 21.86 20.91
CA VAL A 20 -8.78 21.75 19.88
C VAL A 20 -9.00 20.27 19.55
N THR A 21 -10.26 19.83 19.57
CA THR A 21 -10.65 18.46 19.23
C THR A 21 -11.99 18.44 18.50
N ASP A 22 -12.33 17.35 17.83
CA ASP A 22 -13.65 17.21 17.19
C ASP A 22 -14.67 16.53 18.12
N SER A 23 -15.95 16.63 17.73
CA SER A 23 -17.07 16.08 18.49
C SER A 23 -16.96 14.57 18.73
N ASN A 24 -16.41 13.79 17.80
CA ASN A 24 -16.36 12.33 17.94
C ASN A 24 -15.26 11.93 18.95
N VAL A 25 -14.07 12.53 18.82
CA VAL A 25 -12.96 12.31 19.74
C VAL A 25 -13.32 12.79 21.13
N PHE A 26 -13.97 13.95 21.25
CA PHE A 26 -14.45 14.46 22.53
C PHE A 26 -15.44 13.49 23.19
N LEU A 27 -16.46 13.02 22.47
CA LEU A 27 -17.44 12.08 23.02
C LEU A 27 -16.79 10.79 23.55
N SER A 28 -15.76 10.26 22.89
CA SER A 28 -15.09 9.03 23.31
C SER A 28 -13.99 9.24 24.37
N HIS A 29 -13.34 10.41 24.42
CA HIS A 29 -12.11 10.62 25.19
C HIS A 29 -12.12 11.85 26.11
N GLN A 30 -13.25 12.55 26.28
CA GLN A 30 -13.34 13.77 27.09
C GLN A 30 -12.72 13.61 28.48
N GLN A 31 -13.11 12.58 29.24
CA GLN A 31 -12.59 12.36 30.59
C GLN A 31 -11.09 12.10 30.58
N ARG A 32 -10.60 11.34 29.59
CA ARG A 32 -9.19 11.04 29.43
C ARG A 32 -8.39 12.32 29.15
N ILE A 33 -8.86 13.15 28.22
CA ILE A 33 -8.24 14.43 27.88
C ILE A 33 -8.18 15.33 29.12
N LEU A 34 -9.32 15.59 29.77
CA LEU A 34 -9.39 16.48 30.94
C LEU A 34 -8.50 15.99 32.09
N ASN A 35 -8.50 14.69 32.39
CA ASN A 35 -7.72 14.13 33.48
C ASN A 35 -6.21 14.19 33.22
N VAL A 36 -5.76 13.96 31.99
CA VAL A 36 -4.33 14.02 31.63
C VAL A 36 -3.76 15.41 31.88
N PHE A 37 -4.45 16.46 31.43
CA PHE A 37 -3.98 17.84 31.64
C PHE A 37 -4.09 18.27 33.11
N LYS A 38 -5.19 17.94 33.79
CA LYS A 38 -5.37 18.23 35.22
C LYS A 38 -4.28 17.58 36.07
N ASN A 39 -4.03 16.28 35.88
CA ASN A 39 -3.00 15.54 36.62
C ASN A 39 -1.58 16.01 36.26
N GLY A 40 -1.40 16.47 35.02
CA GLY A 40 -0.16 17.10 34.57
C GLY A 40 0.08 18.51 35.10
N GLY A 41 -0.87 19.12 35.81
CA GLY A 41 -0.79 20.50 36.28
C GLY A 41 -0.69 21.50 35.13
N ILE A 42 -1.42 21.27 34.05
CA ILE A 42 -1.53 22.17 32.90
C ILE A 42 -2.99 22.61 32.78
N ASP A 43 -3.25 23.91 32.98
CA ASP A 43 -4.55 24.50 32.72
C ASP A 43 -4.77 24.64 31.21
N ILE A 44 -5.94 24.20 30.74
CA ILE A 44 -6.28 24.20 29.31
C ILE A 44 -7.58 24.97 29.03
N LEU A 45 -7.61 25.62 27.87
CA LEU A 45 -8.83 26.03 27.20
C LEU A 45 -9.20 24.94 26.20
N LEU A 46 -10.41 24.38 26.30
CA LEU A 46 -10.85 23.29 25.41
C LEU A 46 -11.92 23.78 24.44
N LYS A 47 -11.68 23.60 23.15
CA LYS A 47 -12.64 23.87 22.08
C LYS A 47 -12.98 22.58 21.34
N VAL A 48 -14.27 22.31 21.23
CA VAL A 48 -14.81 21.21 20.42
C VAL A 48 -15.36 21.78 19.12
N ILE A 49 -14.94 21.22 18.00
CA ILE A 49 -15.44 21.56 16.65
C ILE A 49 -16.27 20.41 16.08
N PRO A 50 -17.13 20.65 15.06
CA PRO A 50 -17.79 19.56 14.34
C PRO A 50 -16.77 18.60 13.71
N SER A 51 -17.07 17.30 13.70
CA SER A 51 -16.22 16.31 13.03
C SER A 51 -16.40 16.34 11.50
N GLY A 52 -15.35 15.93 10.77
CA GLY A 52 -15.37 15.79 9.31
C GLY A 52 -14.81 16.98 8.52
N GLU A 53 -14.64 16.77 7.21
CA GLU A 53 -13.90 17.68 6.32
C GLU A 53 -14.50 19.10 6.24
N ALA A 54 -15.81 19.25 6.46
CA ALA A 54 -16.48 20.56 6.44
C ALA A 54 -15.90 21.57 7.45
N SER A 55 -15.25 21.08 8.52
CA SER A 55 -14.57 21.93 9.50
C SER A 55 -13.26 22.52 8.97
N LYS A 56 -12.66 21.98 7.91
CA LYS A 56 -11.52 22.61 7.23
C LYS A 56 -11.98 23.76 6.34
N SER A 57 -12.51 24.81 6.94
CA SER A 57 -13.09 25.97 6.26
C SER A 57 -12.59 27.30 6.83
N ARG A 58 -12.79 28.37 6.06
CA ARG A 58 -12.48 29.75 6.51
C ARG A 58 -13.30 30.13 7.75
N ASP A 59 -14.59 29.81 7.73
CA ASP A 59 -15.52 30.12 8.81
C ASP A 59 -15.11 29.44 10.13
N MET A 60 -14.69 28.17 10.08
CA MET A 60 -14.23 27.49 11.29
C MET A 60 -12.89 28.03 11.79
N LYS A 61 -11.99 28.40 10.87
CA LYS A 61 -10.73 29.07 11.22
C LYS A 61 -10.99 30.40 11.95
N GLU A 62 -11.88 31.23 11.41
CA GLU A 62 -12.30 32.50 12.02
C GLU A 62 -12.86 32.29 13.43
N GLN A 63 -13.80 31.34 13.59
CA GLN A 63 -14.38 31.01 14.90
C GLN A 63 -13.34 30.54 15.93
N LEU A 64 -12.31 29.80 15.49
CA LEU A 64 -11.22 29.36 16.37
C LEU A 64 -10.32 30.54 16.77
N GLU A 65 -9.97 31.41 15.83
CA GLU A 65 -9.16 32.60 16.09
C GLU A 65 -9.87 33.58 17.04
N ASP A 66 -11.15 33.86 16.80
CA ASP A 66 -11.97 34.71 17.67
C ASP A 66 -12.14 34.11 19.06
N TRP A 67 -12.33 32.79 19.15
CA TRP A 67 -12.38 32.09 20.43
C TRP A 67 -11.08 32.23 21.22
N LEU A 68 -9.91 32.15 20.56
CA LEU A 68 -8.61 32.38 21.21
C LEU A 68 -8.51 33.83 21.71
N LEU A 69 -8.90 34.82 20.90
CA LEU A 69 -8.83 36.25 21.27
C LEU A 69 -9.72 36.55 22.49
N VAL A 70 -10.96 36.07 22.50
CA VAL A 70 -11.93 36.33 23.58
C VAL A 70 -11.49 35.68 24.90
N ASN A 71 -10.78 34.55 24.85
CA ASN A 71 -10.22 33.89 26.03
C ASN A 71 -8.84 34.46 26.43
N GLY A 72 -8.44 35.58 25.83
CA GLY A 72 -7.23 36.30 26.19
C GLY A 72 -5.93 35.63 25.75
N CYS A 73 -5.96 34.65 24.84
CA CYS A 73 -4.76 34.03 24.28
C CYS A 73 -3.89 35.07 23.57
N ASN A 74 -2.57 35.03 23.77
CA ASN A 74 -1.61 35.96 23.19
C ASN A 74 -0.46 35.17 22.51
N ARG A 75 0.69 35.80 22.29
CA ARG A 75 1.84 35.15 21.63
C ARG A 75 2.43 33.98 22.44
N ASP A 76 2.19 33.93 23.75
CA ASP A 76 2.64 32.86 24.64
C ASP A 76 1.59 31.73 24.76
N THR A 77 0.87 31.46 23.67
CA THR A 77 -0.11 30.39 23.57
C THR A 77 0.52 29.17 22.87
N CYS A 78 0.13 27.97 23.28
CA CYS A 78 0.38 26.74 22.54
C CYS A 78 -0.96 26.11 22.14
N VAL A 79 -1.17 25.93 20.83
CA VAL A 79 -2.33 25.20 20.30
C VAL A 79 -2.01 23.71 20.30
N ILE A 80 -2.90 22.88 20.86
CA ILE A 80 -2.75 21.43 20.92
C ILE A 80 -3.91 20.81 20.13
N ALA A 81 -3.60 20.19 18.99
CA ALA A 81 -4.58 19.46 18.19
C ALA A 81 -4.70 18.01 18.67
N ILE A 82 -5.86 17.63 19.18
CA ILE A 82 -6.17 16.23 19.53
C ILE A 82 -7.24 15.73 18.56
N GLY A 83 -6.84 15.04 17.50
CA GLY A 83 -7.77 14.57 16.48
C GLY A 83 -7.12 13.91 15.27
N GLY A 84 -7.92 13.69 14.23
CA GLY A 84 -7.42 13.24 12.92
C GLY A 84 -6.79 14.36 12.09
N GLY A 85 -6.55 14.09 10.81
CA GLY A 85 -5.94 15.06 9.90
C GLY A 85 -6.71 16.37 9.77
N VAL A 86 -8.05 16.33 9.84
CA VAL A 86 -8.91 17.52 9.82
C VAL A 86 -8.58 18.49 10.95
N VAL A 87 -8.58 17.99 12.19
CA VAL A 87 -8.27 18.79 13.39
C VAL A 87 -6.82 19.26 13.33
N GLY A 88 -5.90 18.39 12.91
CA GLY A 88 -4.48 18.72 12.76
C GLY A 88 -4.21 19.85 11.78
N ASP A 89 -4.75 19.77 10.57
CA ASP A 89 -4.54 20.77 9.51
C ASP A 89 -5.13 22.12 9.89
N LEU A 90 -6.38 22.13 10.37
CA LEU A 90 -7.08 23.35 10.75
C LEU A 90 -6.40 24.03 11.94
N SER A 91 -6.16 23.28 13.02
CA SER A 91 -5.54 23.83 14.25
C SER A 91 -4.11 24.26 13.99
N GLY A 92 -3.37 23.52 13.16
CA GLY A 92 -2.03 23.90 12.73
C GLY A 92 -2.03 25.20 11.93
N TYR A 93 -3.03 25.41 11.06
CA TYR A 93 -3.11 26.63 10.26
C TYR A 93 -3.56 27.84 11.09
N VAL A 94 -4.46 27.63 12.06
CA VAL A 94 -4.74 28.61 13.12
C VAL A 94 -3.45 28.96 13.86
N ALA A 95 -2.69 27.97 14.33
CA ALA A 95 -1.44 28.20 15.06
C ALA A 95 -0.38 28.93 14.21
N ALA A 96 -0.33 28.67 12.89
CA ALA A 96 0.58 29.31 11.96
C ALA A 96 0.30 30.81 11.77
N THR A 97 -0.97 31.21 11.88
CA THR A 97 -1.44 32.57 11.52
C THR A 97 -1.83 33.42 12.72
N TYR A 98 -2.30 32.78 13.81
CA TYR A 98 -2.68 33.45 15.05
C TYR A 98 -1.49 34.23 15.62
N VAL A 99 -1.67 35.56 15.76
CA VAL A 99 -0.62 36.49 16.22
C VAL A 99 0.71 36.30 15.45
N ARG A 100 0.63 35.94 14.16
CA ARG A 100 1.76 35.65 13.26
C ARG A 100 2.62 34.45 13.68
N GLY A 101 1.99 33.46 14.32
CA GLY A 101 2.63 32.19 14.67
C GLY A 101 2.75 32.00 16.17
N VAL A 102 2.24 30.86 16.64
CA VAL A 102 2.35 30.37 18.02
C VAL A 102 2.80 28.90 18.04
N ASP A 103 3.18 28.41 19.22
CA ASP A 103 3.57 27.00 19.38
C ASP A 103 2.39 26.08 19.05
N PHE A 104 2.71 24.92 18.46
CA PHE A 104 1.72 23.96 17.97
C PHE A 104 2.14 22.54 18.34
N ILE A 105 1.21 21.70 18.81
CA ILE A 105 1.44 20.29 19.14
C ILE A 105 0.36 19.43 18.48
N GLN A 106 0.77 18.30 17.90
CA GLN A 106 -0.12 17.31 17.31
C GLN A 106 -0.26 16.09 18.21
N VAL A 107 -1.49 15.65 18.45
CA VAL A 107 -1.83 14.39 19.12
C VAL A 107 -2.78 13.62 18.19
N PRO A 108 -2.24 12.90 17.18
CA PRO A 108 -3.04 12.22 16.18
C PRO A 108 -3.87 11.07 16.77
N THR A 109 -5.17 11.03 16.45
CA THR A 109 -6.11 10.00 16.95
C THR A 109 -6.59 9.00 15.89
N THR A 110 -6.21 9.21 14.62
CA THR A 110 -6.52 8.31 13.50
C THR A 110 -5.23 7.68 12.98
N LEU A 111 -5.31 6.47 12.41
CA LEU A 111 -4.14 5.81 11.82
C LEU A 111 -3.50 6.69 10.75
N LEU A 112 -4.32 7.29 9.86
CA LEU A 112 -3.87 8.22 8.82
C LEU A 112 -3.04 9.36 9.41
N ALA A 113 -3.52 9.99 10.48
CA ALA A 113 -2.80 11.10 11.08
C ALA A 113 -1.50 10.65 11.76
N MET A 114 -1.47 9.46 12.37
CA MET A 114 -0.28 8.92 13.03
C MET A 114 0.85 8.61 12.03
N VAL A 115 0.51 8.12 10.83
CA VAL A 115 1.50 7.69 9.84
C VAL A 115 1.78 8.73 8.76
N ASP A 116 0.88 9.69 8.59
CA ASP A 116 0.96 10.68 7.52
C ASP A 116 0.66 12.10 8.05
N SER A 117 -0.60 12.53 8.16
CA SER A 117 -0.93 13.96 8.16
C SER A 117 -0.34 14.80 9.31
N SER A 118 -0.07 14.20 10.48
CA SER A 118 0.51 14.95 11.62
C SER A 118 1.99 15.31 11.45
N ILE A 119 2.68 14.71 10.47
CA ILE A 119 4.12 14.85 10.25
C ILE A 119 4.39 15.70 9.01
N GLY A 120 5.30 16.67 9.18
CA GLY A 120 5.85 17.48 8.09
C GLY A 120 5.21 18.85 7.88
N GLY A 121 4.44 19.34 8.84
CA GLY A 121 4.09 20.75 8.98
C GLY A 121 3.17 21.33 7.91
N LYS A 122 2.57 20.51 7.03
CA LYS A 122 1.55 21.00 6.10
C LYS A 122 0.26 21.23 6.89
N THR A 123 -0.23 22.46 6.86
CA THR A 123 -1.46 22.86 7.54
C THR A 123 -2.31 23.65 6.56
N GLY A 124 -3.64 23.56 6.66
CA GLY A 124 -4.50 24.28 5.72
C GLY A 124 -5.98 24.00 5.87
N ILE A 125 -6.73 24.68 5.01
CA ILE A 125 -8.18 24.59 4.89
C ILE A 125 -8.57 24.47 3.41
N ASP A 126 -9.79 24.00 3.20
CA ASP A 126 -10.37 23.88 1.88
C ASP A 126 -10.99 25.22 1.43
N ALA A 127 -11.10 25.37 0.12
CA ALA A 127 -11.84 26.46 -0.52
C ALA A 127 -12.87 25.87 -1.49
N PRO A 128 -13.88 26.63 -1.93
CA PRO A 128 -14.84 26.15 -2.94
C PRO A 128 -14.17 25.63 -4.23
N ALA A 129 -12.97 26.12 -4.54
CA ALA A 129 -12.18 25.67 -5.69
C ALA A 129 -11.48 24.32 -5.49
N GLY A 130 -11.32 23.83 -4.25
CA GLY A 130 -10.65 22.57 -3.95
C GLY A 130 -10.07 22.46 -2.55
N LYS A 131 -9.54 21.27 -2.25
CA LYS A 131 -8.97 20.93 -0.94
C LYS A 131 -7.58 21.53 -0.72
N ASN A 132 -7.26 21.88 0.53
CA ASN A 132 -5.92 22.30 0.98
C ASN A 132 -5.29 23.45 0.15
N LEU A 133 -6.11 24.28 -0.52
CA LEU A 133 -5.60 25.34 -1.39
C LEU A 133 -5.09 26.55 -0.61
N LEU A 134 -5.48 26.69 0.66
CA LEU A 134 -5.07 27.77 1.54
C LEU A 134 -4.42 27.15 2.78
N GLY A 135 -3.21 27.57 3.11
CA GLY A 135 -2.47 26.92 4.20
C GLY A 135 -1.11 27.55 4.47
N ALA A 136 -0.37 26.89 5.35
CA ALA A 136 1.01 27.25 5.70
C ALA A 136 1.84 26.00 6.01
N PHE A 137 3.14 26.10 5.76
CA PHE A 137 4.12 25.18 6.35
C PHE A 137 4.45 25.66 7.76
N HIS A 138 3.93 24.97 8.78
CA HIS A 138 4.12 25.29 10.21
C HIS A 138 4.38 24.00 10.98
N HIS A 139 5.63 23.79 11.40
CA HIS A 139 6.04 22.57 12.09
C HIS A 139 5.56 22.55 13.54
N PRO A 140 4.97 21.44 14.01
CA PRO A 140 4.66 21.29 15.42
C PRO A 140 5.95 21.17 16.24
N ARG A 141 5.91 21.62 17.50
CA ARG A 141 6.95 21.39 18.51
C ARG A 141 7.04 19.92 18.94
N LEU A 142 5.93 19.19 18.81
CA LEU A 142 5.80 17.79 19.18
C LEU A 142 4.68 17.13 18.37
N VAL A 143 4.94 15.91 17.91
CA VAL A 143 3.92 14.97 17.44
C VAL A 143 3.89 13.80 18.44
N PHE A 144 2.83 13.71 19.25
CA PHE A 144 2.68 12.70 20.29
C PHE A 144 1.73 11.59 19.81
N ILE A 145 2.29 10.47 19.35
CA ILE A 145 1.53 9.34 18.82
C ILE A 145 1.20 8.35 19.94
N ASP A 146 -0.08 8.27 20.31
CA ASP A 146 -0.60 7.27 21.25
C ASP A 146 -1.54 6.29 20.53
N ALA A 147 -1.03 5.10 20.21
CA ALA A 147 -1.78 4.07 19.47
C ALA A 147 -3.06 3.61 20.18
N SER A 148 -3.21 3.86 21.49
CA SER A 148 -4.43 3.50 22.21
C SER A 148 -5.69 4.20 21.68
N PHE A 149 -5.57 5.36 21.01
CA PHE A 149 -6.72 5.99 20.35
C PHE A 149 -7.36 5.12 19.27
N LEU A 150 -6.58 4.24 18.63
CA LEU A 150 -7.06 3.36 17.56
C LEU A 150 -8.11 2.37 18.08
N THR A 151 -8.10 2.03 19.37
CA THR A 151 -9.10 1.12 19.99
C THR A 151 -10.54 1.59 19.86
N THR A 152 -10.75 2.90 19.72
CA THR A 152 -12.08 3.50 19.53
C THR A 152 -12.33 3.95 18.10
N LEU A 153 -11.34 3.79 17.21
CA LEU A 153 -11.43 4.26 15.84
C LEU A 153 -12.37 3.37 15.02
N PRO A 154 -13.33 3.92 14.26
CA PRO A 154 -14.16 3.12 13.38
C PRO A 154 -13.32 2.32 12.38
N LYS A 155 -13.72 1.07 12.12
CA LYS A 155 -12.99 0.16 11.20
C LYS A 155 -12.76 0.77 9.80
N ARG A 156 -13.73 1.53 9.30
CA ARG A 156 -13.60 2.23 8.00
C ARG A 156 -12.48 3.28 8.03
N GLU A 157 -12.32 4.02 9.13
CA GLU A 157 -11.23 5.00 9.29
C GLU A 157 -9.87 4.35 9.52
N PHE A 158 -9.83 3.18 10.16
CA PHE A 158 -8.61 2.37 10.20
C PHE A 158 -8.20 1.93 8.78
N THR A 159 -9.15 1.40 8.02
CA THR A 159 -8.97 1.00 6.61
C THR A 159 -8.50 2.17 5.75
N ASN A 160 -9.13 3.33 5.93
CA ASN A 160 -8.75 4.60 5.29
C ASN A 160 -7.26 4.93 5.53
N GLY A 161 -6.79 4.83 6.78
CA GLY A 161 -5.38 5.05 7.11
C GLY A 161 -4.40 4.01 6.56
N MET A 162 -4.85 2.76 6.35
CA MET A 162 -4.00 1.72 5.76
C MET A 162 -3.58 2.04 4.32
N ALA A 163 -4.33 2.86 3.59
CA ALA A 163 -3.92 3.30 2.25
C ALA A 163 -2.60 4.06 2.29
N GLU A 164 -2.42 4.95 3.27
CA GLU A 164 -1.20 5.73 3.46
C GLU A 164 -0.03 4.88 3.96
N VAL A 165 -0.32 3.86 4.77
CA VAL A 165 0.66 2.85 5.19
C VAL A 165 1.20 2.08 3.97
N ILE A 166 0.29 1.55 3.14
CA ILE A 166 0.65 0.80 1.92
C ILE A 166 1.42 1.69 0.95
N LYS A 167 0.97 2.92 0.74
CA LYS A 167 1.68 3.91 -0.07
C LYS A 167 3.10 4.12 0.41
N THR A 168 3.28 4.36 1.71
CA THR A 168 4.60 4.63 2.33
C THR A 168 5.54 3.45 2.14
N ALA A 169 5.06 2.23 2.34
CA ALA A 169 5.84 1.03 2.06
C ALA A 169 6.16 0.89 0.56
N ALA A 170 5.17 1.08 -0.31
CA ALA A 170 5.31 0.94 -1.76
C ALA A 170 6.34 1.89 -2.38
N ILE A 171 6.49 3.11 -1.84
CA ILE A 171 7.42 4.11 -2.38
C ILE A 171 8.84 4.04 -1.79
N TRP A 172 9.03 3.39 -0.63
CA TRP A 172 10.28 3.53 0.13
C TRP A 172 10.86 2.23 0.69
N ASP A 173 10.04 1.24 1.08
CA ASP A 173 10.51 0.10 1.87
C ASP A 173 9.81 -1.21 1.49
N GLU A 174 10.48 -2.03 0.67
CA GLU A 174 10.00 -3.35 0.27
C GLU A 174 9.92 -4.35 1.44
N GLN A 175 10.76 -4.20 2.47
CA GLN A 175 10.69 -5.07 3.64
C GLN A 175 9.45 -4.75 4.47
N LEU A 176 9.13 -3.46 4.65
CA LEU A 176 7.87 -3.04 5.26
C LEU A 176 6.68 -3.51 4.43
N PHE A 177 6.74 -3.40 3.10
CA PHE A 177 5.67 -3.87 2.23
C PHE A 177 5.42 -5.38 2.38
N SER A 178 6.49 -6.18 2.36
CA SER A 178 6.43 -7.63 2.58
C SER A 178 5.93 -7.97 3.98
N TYR A 179 6.30 -7.16 4.98
CA TYR A 179 5.80 -7.30 6.35
C TYR A 179 4.28 -7.09 6.41
N LEU A 180 3.75 -6.08 5.71
CA LEU A 180 2.30 -5.87 5.57
C LEU A 180 1.61 -7.07 4.91
N GLU A 181 2.20 -7.65 3.86
CA GLU A 181 1.67 -8.85 3.21
C GLU A 181 1.56 -10.06 4.16
N THR A 182 2.46 -10.18 5.15
CA THR A 182 2.42 -11.27 6.14
C THR A 182 1.56 -10.96 7.37
N THR A 183 1.24 -9.68 7.60
CA THR A 183 0.47 -9.22 8.77
C THR A 183 -1.02 -9.00 8.42
N ILE A 184 -1.49 -9.57 7.30
CA ILE A 184 -2.87 -9.45 6.80
C ILE A 184 -3.91 -10.05 7.75
N HIS A 185 -3.51 -10.96 8.66
CA HIS A 185 -4.42 -11.48 9.68
C HIS A 185 -5.13 -10.31 10.36
N PRO A 186 -6.46 -10.39 10.57
CA PRO A 186 -7.22 -9.26 11.04
C PRO A 186 -6.52 -8.73 12.28
N ILE A 187 -6.07 -7.47 12.21
CA ILE A 187 -5.56 -6.74 13.36
C ILE A 187 -6.79 -6.53 14.24
N THR A 188 -7.23 -7.60 14.89
CA THR A 188 -8.37 -7.66 15.81
C THR A 188 -8.01 -6.94 17.08
N ASP A 189 -6.71 -6.90 17.41
CA ASP A 189 -6.13 -6.13 18.49
C ASP A 189 -5.29 -4.97 17.92
N LEU A 190 -5.79 -3.76 18.14
CA LEU A 190 -5.20 -2.48 17.71
C LEU A 190 -4.11 -1.97 18.68
N GLN A 191 -3.69 -2.79 19.65
CA GLN A 191 -2.56 -2.51 20.54
C GLN A 191 -1.40 -3.51 20.37
N THR A 192 -1.33 -4.20 19.22
CA THR A 192 -0.28 -5.18 18.96
C THR A 192 1.09 -4.53 18.70
N PRO A 193 2.20 -5.21 19.09
CA PRO A 193 3.55 -4.81 18.71
C PRO A 193 3.74 -4.66 17.19
N ALA A 194 2.99 -5.45 16.40
CA ALA A 194 3.00 -5.38 14.95
C ALA A 194 2.49 -4.03 14.43
N LEU A 195 1.35 -3.55 14.94
CA LEU A 195 0.82 -2.24 14.54
C LEU A 195 1.71 -1.09 15.00
N GLN A 196 2.28 -1.17 16.20
CA GLN A 196 3.26 -0.19 16.68
C GLN A 196 4.49 -0.12 15.76
N LYS A 197 5.01 -1.27 15.32
CA LYS A 197 6.11 -1.32 14.35
C LYS A 197 5.73 -0.66 13.02
N ILE A 198 4.51 -0.91 12.52
CA ILE A 198 4.01 -0.28 11.27
C ILE A 198 3.96 1.24 11.41
N ILE A 199 3.33 1.74 12.48
CA ILE A 199 3.18 3.17 12.75
C ILE A 199 4.56 3.84 12.86
N PHE A 200 5.46 3.26 13.67
CA PHE A 200 6.81 3.76 13.86
C PHE A 200 7.60 3.81 12.54
N SER A 201 7.50 2.75 11.72
CA SER A 201 8.21 2.68 10.44
C SER A 201 7.72 3.77 9.47
N CYS A 202 6.40 3.93 9.35
CA CYS A 202 5.81 4.94 8.46
C CYS A 202 6.14 6.36 8.93
N ALA A 203 5.98 6.64 10.23
CA ALA A 203 6.32 7.94 10.80
C ALA A 203 7.82 8.27 10.60
N SER A 204 8.70 7.29 10.79
CA SER A 204 10.14 7.44 10.57
C SER A 204 10.48 7.71 9.10
N ILE A 205 9.85 7.00 8.17
CA ILE A 205 10.03 7.23 6.72
C ILE A 205 9.56 8.63 6.37
N LYS A 206 8.36 9.04 6.82
CA LYS A 206 7.83 10.36 6.52
C LYS A 206 8.71 11.48 7.09
N SER A 207 9.19 11.33 8.33
CA SER A 207 10.14 12.29 8.92
C SER A 207 11.39 12.42 8.05
N LYS A 208 12.02 11.31 7.67
CA LYS A 208 13.22 11.31 6.80
C LYS A 208 12.97 12.01 5.47
N VAL A 209 11.83 11.75 4.83
CA VAL A 209 11.48 12.37 3.53
C VAL A 209 11.25 13.87 3.69
N VAL A 210 10.62 14.30 4.80
CA VAL A 210 10.44 15.72 5.13
C VAL A 210 11.78 16.39 5.41
N ASP A 211 12.67 15.75 6.15
CA ASP A 211 14.00 16.28 6.46
C ASP A 211 14.84 16.49 5.19
N LEU A 212 14.67 15.63 4.18
CA LEU A 212 15.32 15.75 2.89
C LEU A 212 14.74 16.87 2.01
N ASP A 213 13.44 17.19 2.16
CA ASP A 213 12.74 18.19 1.35
C ASP A 213 11.52 18.76 2.09
N ASP A 214 11.76 19.76 2.93
CA ASP A 214 10.72 20.34 3.78
C ASP A 214 9.61 21.03 2.97
N LYS A 215 9.93 21.67 1.85
CA LYS A 215 8.95 22.47 1.10
C LYS A 215 8.35 21.78 -0.12
N GLU A 216 8.57 20.48 -0.27
CA GLU A 216 8.04 19.68 -1.39
C GLU A 216 8.51 20.20 -2.77
N ALA A 217 9.78 20.56 -2.88
CA ALA A 217 10.39 21.03 -4.13
C ALA A 217 11.02 19.89 -4.97
N GLY A 218 11.14 18.69 -4.42
CA GLY A 218 11.79 17.55 -5.07
C GLY A 218 11.30 16.21 -4.50
N ILE A 219 12.16 15.52 -3.74
CA ILE A 219 11.94 14.13 -3.31
C ILE A 219 10.68 13.94 -2.47
N ARG A 220 10.20 14.95 -1.72
CA ARG A 220 8.96 14.82 -0.93
C ARG A 220 7.72 14.64 -1.82
N SER A 221 7.82 14.93 -3.11
CA SER A 221 6.77 14.65 -4.09
C SER A 221 6.39 13.17 -4.19
N ILE A 222 7.30 12.23 -3.86
CA ILE A 222 7.02 10.79 -3.89
C ILE A 222 5.89 10.40 -2.92
N LEU A 223 5.66 11.18 -1.86
CA LEU A 223 4.55 10.98 -0.92
C LEU A 223 3.18 11.19 -1.58
N ASN A 224 3.13 11.74 -2.80
CA ASN A 224 1.92 11.88 -3.60
C ASN A 224 1.68 10.70 -4.55
N PHE A 225 2.35 9.57 -4.38
CA PHE A 225 2.00 8.35 -5.11
C PHE A 225 0.53 7.99 -4.88
N GLY A 226 -0.20 7.78 -5.98
CA GLY A 226 -1.64 7.54 -5.99
C GLY A 226 -2.50 8.79 -5.77
N HIS A 227 -1.92 9.95 -5.45
CA HIS A 227 -2.68 11.16 -5.12
C HIS A 227 -3.07 11.98 -6.35
N THR A 228 -2.38 11.84 -7.49
CA THR A 228 -2.70 12.64 -8.68
C THR A 228 -4.04 12.23 -9.26
N ILE A 229 -4.24 10.93 -9.45
CA ILE A 229 -5.53 10.38 -9.86
C ILE A 229 -6.47 10.30 -8.67
N GLY A 230 -5.96 9.94 -7.48
CA GLY A 230 -6.74 9.80 -6.25
C GLY A 230 -7.49 11.08 -5.88
N HIS A 231 -6.81 12.23 -5.81
CA HIS A 231 -7.47 13.51 -5.51
C HIS A 231 -8.47 13.94 -6.59
N ALA A 232 -8.21 13.61 -7.86
CA ALA A 232 -9.16 13.91 -8.94
C ALA A 232 -10.46 13.10 -8.78
N ILE A 233 -10.35 11.83 -8.38
CA ILE A 233 -11.52 10.99 -8.03
C ILE A 233 -12.20 11.53 -6.77
N GLU A 234 -11.44 11.82 -5.72
CA GLU A 234 -11.95 12.33 -4.45
C GLU A 234 -12.79 13.60 -4.66
N ALA A 235 -12.27 14.57 -5.42
CA ALA A 235 -12.98 15.80 -5.72
C ALA A 235 -14.33 15.54 -6.41
N LEU A 236 -14.41 14.59 -7.33
CA LEU A 236 -15.65 14.28 -8.05
C LEU A 236 -16.65 13.47 -7.24
N VAL A 237 -16.18 12.59 -6.35
CA VAL A 237 -17.07 11.82 -5.48
C VAL A 237 -17.68 12.72 -4.42
N ILE A 238 -16.92 13.68 -3.88
CA ILE A 238 -17.42 14.69 -2.94
C ILE A 238 -18.41 15.65 -3.62
N ASP A 239 -18.13 16.09 -4.86
CA ASP A 239 -18.98 17.04 -5.59
C ASP A 239 -20.38 16.46 -5.91
N ASN A 240 -20.55 15.14 -5.96
CA ASN A 240 -21.78 14.51 -6.44
C ASN A 240 -22.83 14.21 -5.35
N ASP A 241 -22.46 13.93 -4.10
CA ASP A 241 -23.43 13.82 -2.98
C ASP A 241 -22.73 13.55 -1.61
N LYS A 242 -22.56 14.59 -0.76
CA LYS A 242 -21.95 14.46 0.58
C LYS A 242 -22.78 13.61 1.55
N ASP A 243 -24.08 13.45 1.29
CA ASP A 243 -25.03 12.74 2.16
C ASP A 243 -25.44 11.36 1.61
N SER A 244 -24.90 10.93 0.46
CA SER A 244 -25.17 9.59 -0.08
C SER A 244 -24.36 8.49 0.60
N LYS A 245 -24.93 7.28 0.66
CA LYS A 245 -24.25 6.03 1.07
C LYS A 245 -23.05 5.61 0.17
N GLY A 246 -22.62 6.44 -0.77
CA GLY A 246 -21.61 6.12 -1.80
C GLY A 246 -20.35 7.00 -1.81
N TYR A 247 -20.17 7.94 -0.86
CA TYR A 247 -18.96 8.77 -0.83
C TYR A 247 -17.72 7.95 -0.43
N LEU A 248 -16.58 8.25 -1.07
CA LEU A 248 -15.29 7.64 -0.75
C LEU A 248 -14.50 8.54 0.20
N LEU A 249 -13.79 7.93 1.14
CA LEU A 249 -12.79 8.58 1.98
C LEU A 249 -11.48 8.83 1.21
N HIS A 250 -10.63 9.70 1.75
CA HIS A 250 -9.33 10.06 1.16
C HIS A 250 -8.49 8.83 0.79
N GLY A 251 -8.23 7.93 1.74
CA GLY A 251 -7.44 6.72 1.56
C GLY A 251 -8.08 5.73 0.59
N GLU A 252 -9.41 5.66 0.53
CA GLU A 252 -10.13 4.86 -0.48
C GLU A 252 -9.90 5.41 -1.89
N CYS A 253 -9.81 6.74 -2.05
CA CYS A 253 -9.44 7.37 -3.33
C CYS A 253 -7.95 7.18 -3.65
N VAL A 254 -7.07 7.30 -2.66
CA VAL A 254 -5.62 7.07 -2.81
C VAL A 254 -5.33 5.64 -3.25
N SER A 255 -6.02 4.62 -2.71
CA SER A 255 -5.79 3.23 -3.12
C SER A 255 -6.20 2.94 -4.57
N ILE A 256 -7.29 3.56 -5.04
CA ILE A 256 -7.67 3.53 -6.46
C ILE A 256 -6.62 4.25 -7.31
N GLY A 257 -6.18 5.42 -6.86
CA GLY A 257 -5.14 6.18 -7.54
C GLY A 257 -3.81 5.43 -7.61
N MET A 258 -3.39 4.70 -6.56
CA MET A 258 -2.20 3.86 -6.57
C MET A 258 -2.28 2.77 -7.64
N ALA A 259 -3.43 2.10 -7.76
CA ALA A 259 -3.64 1.08 -8.79
C ALA A 259 -3.51 1.68 -10.21
N LEU A 260 -4.14 2.83 -10.46
CA LEU A 260 -4.09 3.50 -11.76
C LEU A 260 -2.72 4.10 -12.07
N GLU A 261 -2.01 4.67 -11.09
CA GLU A 261 -0.66 5.22 -11.26
C GLU A 261 0.40 4.11 -11.45
N LEU A 262 0.19 2.91 -10.90
CA LEU A 262 0.99 1.72 -11.22
C LEU A 262 0.77 1.24 -12.66
N GLU A 263 -0.47 1.23 -13.13
CA GLU A 263 -0.77 0.93 -14.53
C GLU A 263 -0.13 1.97 -15.47
N LEU A 264 -0.12 3.25 -15.09
CA LEU A 264 0.64 4.28 -15.82
C LEU A 264 2.15 3.98 -15.81
N SER A 265 2.71 3.61 -14.66
CA SER A 265 4.13 3.25 -14.55
C SER A 265 4.49 2.08 -15.47
N ASN A 266 3.61 1.10 -15.59
CA ASN A 266 3.73 -0.04 -16.50
C ASN A 266 3.60 0.36 -17.98
N LEU A 267 2.58 1.15 -18.33
CA LEU A 267 2.37 1.64 -19.70
C LEU A 267 3.50 2.55 -20.21
N LEU A 268 4.18 3.25 -19.31
CA LEU A 268 5.36 4.06 -19.62
C LEU A 268 6.65 3.22 -19.74
N GLY A 269 6.59 1.90 -19.46
CA GLY A 269 7.76 1.01 -19.49
C GLY A 269 8.74 1.24 -18.34
N HIS A 270 8.28 1.81 -17.23
CA HIS A 270 9.12 2.14 -16.08
C HIS A 270 9.06 1.11 -14.95
N LEU A 271 7.99 0.31 -14.90
CA LEU A 271 7.80 -0.71 -13.88
C LEU A 271 8.65 -1.97 -14.23
N LYS A 272 9.51 -2.41 -13.31
CA LYS A 272 10.38 -3.59 -13.50
C LYS A 272 9.60 -4.88 -13.72
N SER A 273 8.41 -5.00 -13.12
CA SER A 273 7.54 -6.16 -13.26
C SER A 273 6.06 -5.77 -13.19
N SER A 274 5.25 -6.26 -14.13
CA SER A 274 3.80 -6.11 -14.08
C SER A 274 3.14 -6.82 -12.89
N SER A 275 3.80 -7.81 -12.26
CA SER A 275 3.28 -8.49 -11.06
C SER A 275 3.15 -7.57 -9.85
N ILE A 276 3.91 -6.46 -9.83
CA ILE A 276 3.84 -5.45 -8.76
C ILE A 276 2.44 -4.84 -8.66
N ILE A 277 1.77 -4.62 -9.79
CA ILE A 277 0.39 -4.13 -9.82
C ILE A 277 -0.52 -5.09 -9.05
N GLY A 278 -0.37 -6.40 -9.30
CA GLY A 278 -1.09 -7.45 -8.59
C GLY A 278 -0.78 -7.48 -7.09
N ARG A 279 0.49 -7.35 -6.69
CA ARG A 279 0.89 -7.31 -5.27
C ARG A 279 0.24 -6.14 -4.53
N VAL A 280 0.37 -4.92 -5.05
CA VAL A 280 -0.18 -3.70 -4.42
C VAL A 280 -1.71 -3.74 -4.36
N THR A 281 -2.37 -4.14 -5.45
CA THR A 281 -3.83 -4.21 -5.48
C THR A 281 -4.39 -5.29 -4.56
N ARG A 282 -3.77 -6.48 -4.50
CA ARG A 282 -4.14 -7.52 -3.53
C ARG A 282 -3.94 -7.08 -2.10
N LEU A 283 -2.85 -6.38 -1.78
CA LEU A 283 -2.62 -5.87 -0.43
C LEU A 283 -3.67 -4.84 -0.04
N CYS A 284 -4.01 -3.90 -0.94
CA CYS A 284 -5.10 -2.95 -0.71
C CYS A 284 -6.42 -3.69 -0.43
N GLN A 285 -6.79 -4.64 -1.29
CA GLN A 285 -8.01 -5.42 -1.13
C GLN A 285 -8.01 -6.24 0.18
N ALA A 286 -6.87 -6.80 0.57
CA ALA A 286 -6.73 -7.56 1.81
C ALA A 286 -6.98 -6.70 3.06
N TYR A 287 -6.64 -5.41 3.02
CA TYR A 287 -6.98 -4.44 4.05
C TYR A 287 -8.37 -3.80 3.87
N GLY A 288 -9.15 -4.22 2.88
CA GLY A 288 -10.52 -3.73 2.64
C GLY A 288 -10.61 -2.45 1.81
N LEU A 289 -9.53 -2.05 1.13
CA LEU A 289 -9.49 -0.85 0.28
C LEU A 289 -9.95 -1.14 -1.16
N PRO A 290 -10.65 -0.20 -1.82
CA PRO A 290 -10.99 -0.31 -3.24
C PRO A 290 -9.77 -0.05 -4.12
N VAL A 291 -9.74 -0.70 -5.29
CA VAL A 291 -8.66 -0.54 -6.29
C VAL A 291 -9.20 -0.17 -7.68
N ALA A 292 -10.51 0.00 -7.81
CA ALA A 292 -11.17 0.40 -9.04
C ALA A 292 -12.05 1.63 -8.77
N ALA A 293 -12.06 2.57 -9.71
CA ALA A 293 -12.89 3.76 -9.63
C ALA A 293 -14.39 3.40 -9.60
N PRO A 294 -15.23 4.15 -8.86
CA PRO A 294 -16.67 3.99 -8.92
C PRO A 294 -17.22 4.11 -10.35
N LYS A 295 -18.22 3.29 -10.67
CA LYS A 295 -18.92 3.38 -11.95
C LYS A 295 -19.62 4.74 -12.06
N GLY A 296 -19.62 5.32 -13.27
CA GLY A 296 -20.33 6.58 -13.56
C GLY A 296 -19.49 7.85 -13.41
N LEU A 297 -18.25 7.77 -12.91
CA LEU A 297 -17.32 8.90 -12.98
C LEU A 297 -16.92 9.15 -14.43
N SER A 298 -17.04 10.41 -14.88
CA SER A 298 -16.63 10.80 -16.23
C SER A 298 -15.11 10.87 -16.34
N PRO A 299 -14.48 10.11 -17.26
CA PRO A 299 -13.04 10.18 -17.51
C PRO A 299 -12.54 11.60 -17.86
N THR A 300 -13.36 12.38 -18.58
CA THR A 300 -12.99 13.75 -18.95
C THR A 300 -12.98 14.67 -17.73
N LYS A 301 -13.94 14.53 -16.83
CA LYS A 301 -13.99 15.30 -15.57
C LYS A 301 -12.83 14.94 -14.64
N ILE A 302 -12.43 13.66 -14.59
CA ILE A 302 -11.24 13.23 -13.84
C ILE A 302 -10.01 13.96 -14.41
N LEU A 303 -9.84 13.93 -15.73
CA LEU A 303 -8.73 14.61 -16.41
C LEU A 303 -8.74 16.13 -16.20
N GLU A 304 -9.92 16.75 -16.15
CA GLU A 304 -10.09 18.17 -15.82
C GLU A 304 -9.58 18.49 -14.41
N LYS A 305 -9.99 17.71 -13.40
CA LYS A 305 -9.51 17.87 -12.02
C LYS A 305 -8.01 17.63 -11.91
N MET A 306 -7.46 16.64 -12.63
CA MET A 306 -6.01 16.39 -12.67
C MET A 306 -5.21 17.58 -13.20
N ASN A 307 -5.78 18.50 -14.01
CA ASN A 307 -5.06 19.69 -14.48
C ASN A 307 -4.78 20.70 -13.38
N LEU A 308 -5.56 20.67 -12.30
CA LEU A 308 -5.42 21.57 -11.16
C LEU A 308 -4.40 21.05 -10.13
N ASP A 309 -3.81 19.87 -10.35
CA ASP A 309 -2.82 19.31 -9.44
C ASP A 309 -1.56 20.20 -9.37
N LYS A 310 -1.17 20.55 -8.14
CA LYS A 310 -0.02 21.42 -7.84
C LYS A 310 1.32 20.90 -8.38
N LYS A 311 1.42 19.61 -8.69
CA LYS A 311 2.64 18.98 -9.25
C LYS A 311 2.80 19.27 -10.74
N ASN A 312 1.78 19.78 -11.42
CA ASN A 312 1.82 20.00 -12.85
C ASN A 312 2.77 21.14 -13.23
N ALA A 313 3.42 21.00 -14.39
CA ALA A 313 4.21 22.06 -15.00
C ALA A 313 3.46 22.58 -16.23
N GLY A 314 2.84 23.76 -16.10
CA GLY A 314 1.96 24.31 -17.13
C GLY A 314 0.75 23.40 -17.39
N LYS A 315 0.56 22.96 -18.64
CA LYS A 315 -0.55 22.07 -19.04
C LYS A 315 -0.23 20.57 -18.94
N GLN A 316 1.00 20.22 -18.55
CA GLN A 316 1.46 18.84 -18.53
C GLN A 316 1.16 18.20 -17.17
N ILE A 317 0.35 17.14 -17.20
CA ILE A 317 0.03 16.34 -16.01
C ILE A 317 1.27 15.56 -15.59
N ARG A 318 1.59 15.57 -14.30
CA ARG A 318 2.72 14.84 -13.74
C ARG A 318 2.29 13.92 -12.60
N CYS A 319 2.70 12.65 -12.67
CA CYS A 319 2.38 11.65 -11.65
C CYS A 319 3.66 11.11 -11.01
N THR A 320 3.57 10.63 -9.77
CA THR A 320 4.66 9.87 -9.15
C THR A 320 4.71 8.49 -9.79
N ILE A 321 5.87 8.11 -10.32
CA ILE A 321 6.07 6.85 -11.05
C ILE A 321 6.92 5.90 -10.23
N LEU A 322 6.44 4.66 -10.06
CA LEU A 322 7.18 3.57 -9.41
C LEU A 322 8.01 2.81 -10.45
N LYS A 323 9.21 2.39 -10.04
CA LYS A 323 10.03 1.41 -10.77
C LYS A 323 9.84 0.03 -10.18
N SER A 324 9.85 -0.05 -8.86
CA SER A 324 9.50 -1.25 -8.10
C SER A 324 8.90 -0.86 -6.75
N ILE A 325 8.42 -1.83 -5.98
CA ILE A 325 8.12 -1.58 -4.56
C ILE A 325 9.43 -1.13 -3.89
N GLY A 326 9.37 -0.03 -3.14
CA GLY A 326 10.53 0.60 -2.50
C GLY A 326 11.39 1.48 -3.41
N ASP A 327 11.07 1.64 -4.69
CA ASP A 327 11.88 2.41 -5.65
C ASP A 327 11.00 3.25 -6.58
N THR A 328 11.18 4.57 -6.50
CA THR A 328 10.43 5.56 -7.28
C THR A 328 11.36 6.45 -8.09
N PHE A 329 10.82 7.15 -9.09
CA PHE A 329 11.52 8.32 -9.61
C PHE A 329 11.46 9.46 -8.58
N PRO A 330 12.56 10.20 -8.37
CA PRO A 330 12.65 11.20 -7.32
C PRO A 330 11.75 12.43 -7.55
N ASN A 331 11.27 12.61 -8.78
CA ASN A 331 10.35 13.68 -9.15
C ASN A 331 9.19 13.09 -9.95
N PRO A 332 7.99 13.72 -9.92
CA PRO A 332 6.86 13.28 -10.72
C PRO A 332 7.21 13.40 -12.20
N LEU A 333 6.86 12.40 -13.00
CA LEU A 333 7.16 12.36 -14.43
C LEU A 333 5.94 12.82 -15.24
N PRO A 334 6.16 13.44 -16.40
CA PRO A 334 5.07 13.82 -17.29
C PRO A 334 4.34 12.59 -17.84
N VAL A 335 3.01 12.62 -17.81
CA VAL A 335 2.18 11.52 -18.31
C VAL A 335 1.34 12.02 -19.50
N PRO A 336 1.40 11.36 -20.67
CA PRO A 336 0.55 11.68 -21.80
C PRO A 336 -0.93 11.50 -21.47
N ARG A 337 -1.75 12.53 -21.77
CA ARG A 337 -3.22 12.47 -21.61
C ARG A 337 -3.86 11.24 -22.26
N PRO A 338 -3.45 10.78 -23.47
CA PRO A 338 -4.04 9.58 -24.06
C PRO A 338 -3.85 8.32 -23.22
N LEU A 339 -2.73 8.19 -22.49
CA LEU A 339 -2.49 7.05 -21.60
C LEU A 339 -3.40 7.11 -20.36
N ILE A 340 -3.58 8.30 -19.77
CA ILE A 340 -4.53 8.49 -18.66
C ILE A 340 -5.95 8.13 -19.11
N LEU A 341 -6.39 8.67 -20.27
CA LEU A 341 -7.71 8.38 -20.81
C LEU A 341 -7.89 6.89 -21.05
N ARG A 342 -6.91 6.21 -21.67
CA ARG A 342 -6.93 4.75 -21.91
C ARG A 342 -7.24 3.94 -20.65
N LEU A 343 -6.79 4.38 -19.48
CA LEU A 343 -7.06 3.70 -18.21
C LEU A 343 -8.46 4.00 -17.64
N LEU A 344 -9.01 5.17 -17.95
CA LEU A 344 -10.26 5.65 -17.38
C LEU A 344 -11.48 5.33 -18.26
N VAL A 345 -11.32 5.21 -19.58
CA VAL A 345 -12.42 4.91 -20.49
C VAL A 345 -12.72 3.41 -20.56
N PRO A 346 -14.00 3.00 -20.64
CA PRO A 346 -14.37 1.59 -20.75
C PRO A 346 -14.18 1.02 -22.17
N HIS A 347 -13.79 1.85 -23.14
CA HIS A 347 -13.67 1.49 -24.55
C HIS A 347 -12.41 2.08 -25.16
N ILE A 348 -11.83 1.41 -26.15
CA ILE A 348 -10.67 1.93 -26.90
C ILE A 348 -11.15 2.33 -28.29
N VAL A 349 -10.85 3.56 -28.70
CA VAL A 349 -11.04 4.01 -30.08
C VAL A 349 -9.78 3.65 -30.86
N VAL A 350 -9.92 2.78 -31.85
CA VAL A 350 -8.83 2.37 -32.73
C VAL A 350 -8.97 3.11 -34.04
N HIS A 351 -8.00 3.97 -34.35
CA HIS A 351 -7.92 4.65 -35.64
C HIS A 351 -7.14 3.77 -36.62
N PRO A 352 -7.72 3.39 -37.77
CA PRO A 352 -7.00 2.60 -38.77
C PRO A 352 -5.84 3.41 -39.35
N SER A 353 -4.67 2.78 -39.50
CA SER A 353 -3.53 3.38 -40.18
C SER A 353 -3.77 3.37 -41.70
N PRO A 354 -3.61 4.50 -42.41
CA PRO A 354 -3.67 4.51 -43.87
C PRO A 354 -2.44 3.82 -44.49
N ASP A 355 -1.35 3.74 -43.74
CA ASP A 355 -0.07 3.17 -44.18
C ASP A 355 0.15 1.75 -43.63
N PRO A 356 0.81 0.86 -44.37
CA PRO A 356 1.26 -0.45 -43.85
C PRO A 356 2.18 -0.27 -42.64
N ILE A 357 1.84 -0.91 -41.53
CA ILE A 357 2.69 -0.93 -40.34
C ILE A 357 3.77 -1.99 -40.52
N ASN A 358 5.03 -1.58 -40.51
CA ASN A 358 6.19 -2.49 -40.50
C ASN A 358 7.00 -2.29 -39.22
N GLY A 359 7.24 -3.36 -38.47
CA GLY A 359 8.00 -3.32 -37.24
C GLY A 359 8.04 -4.66 -36.51
N SER A 360 8.87 -4.73 -35.48
CA SER A 360 8.97 -5.88 -34.58
C SER A 360 8.41 -5.52 -33.22
N ILE A 361 7.59 -6.39 -32.64
CA ILE A 361 7.13 -6.27 -31.26
C ILE A 361 7.72 -7.40 -30.43
N VAL A 362 8.18 -7.06 -29.22
CA VAL A 362 8.51 -8.07 -28.22
C VAL A 362 7.24 -8.34 -27.42
N VAL A 363 6.74 -9.56 -27.50
CA VAL A 363 5.60 -9.98 -26.69
C VAL A 363 6.08 -10.53 -25.35
N PRO A 364 5.28 -10.42 -24.27
CA PRO A 364 5.62 -11.04 -23.00
C PRO A 364 5.89 -12.54 -23.15
N GLY A 365 6.79 -13.07 -22.33
CA GLY A 365 7.11 -14.49 -22.30
C GLY A 365 5.87 -15.37 -22.07
N SER A 366 5.92 -16.60 -22.56
CA SER A 366 4.86 -17.58 -22.25
C SER A 366 5.00 -18.05 -20.81
N LYS A 367 3.94 -17.93 -20.01
CA LYS A 367 3.86 -18.45 -18.63
C LYS A 367 4.25 -19.94 -18.57
N SER A 368 3.74 -20.71 -19.53
CA SER A 368 3.92 -22.15 -19.62
C SER A 368 5.39 -22.52 -19.88
N ILE A 369 6.06 -21.78 -20.78
CA ILE A 369 7.48 -21.97 -21.08
C ILE A 369 8.33 -21.49 -19.91
N SER A 370 8.03 -20.31 -19.37
CA SER A 370 8.76 -19.70 -18.26
C SER A 370 8.86 -20.64 -17.06
N ASN A 371 7.73 -21.20 -16.60
CA ASN A 371 7.73 -22.13 -15.48
C ASN A 371 8.52 -23.43 -15.74
N ARG A 372 8.50 -23.95 -16.98
CA ARG A 372 9.30 -25.13 -17.34
C ARG A 372 10.79 -24.82 -17.34
N VAL A 373 11.18 -23.70 -17.95
CA VAL A 373 12.57 -23.28 -18.02
C VAL A 373 13.13 -23.01 -16.62
N LEU A 374 12.36 -22.39 -15.74
CA LEU A 374 12.74 -22.20 -14.33
C LEU A 374 13.04 -23.53 -13.63
N LEU A 375 12.13 -24.51 -13.75
CA LEU A 375 12.33 -25.83 -13.12
C LEU A 375 13.53 -26.57 -13.74
N MET A 376 13.67 -26.55 -15.07
CA MET A 376 14.81 -27.19 -15.76
C MET A 376 16.14 -26.53 -15.39
N ALA A 377 16.19 -25.20 -15.31
CA ALA A 377 17.37 -24.45 -14.91
C ALA A 377 17.75 -24.76 -13.45
N ALA A 378 16.76 -24.88 -12.57
CA ALA A 378 16.98 -25.30 -11.19
C ALA A 378 17.51 -26.74 -11.09
N LEU A 379 17.08 -27.65 -11.96
CA LEU A 379 17.57 -29.04 -11.99
C LEU A 379 18.95 -29.20 -12.65
N ALA A 380 19.35 -28.24 -13.49
CA ALA A 380 20.54 -28.32 -14.30
C ALA A 380 21.84 -28.29 -13.47
N ARG A 381 22.94 -28.63 -14.15
CA ARG A 381 24.30 -28.42 -13.67
C ARG A 381 24.81 -27.06 -14.13
N GLY A 382 25.40 -26.29 -13.21
CA GLY A 382 26.00 -24.99 -13.51
C GLY A 382 24.99 -23.85 -13.51
N LYS A 383 25.28 -22.80 -14.29
CA LYS A 383 24.47 -21.58 -14.36
C LYS A 383 23.70 -21.53 -15.67
N THR A 384 22.43 -21.12 -15.61
CA THR A 384 21.56 -20.91 -16.78
C THR A 384 21.12 -19.45 -16.81
N GLU A 385 21.33 -18.77 -17.94
CA GLU A 385 20.82 -17.41 -18.17
C GLU A 385 19.54 -17.48 -19.00
N ILE A 386 18.47 -16.87 -18.48
CA ILE A 386 17.12 -16.93 -19.05
C ILE A 386 16.67 -15.52 -19.40
N SER A 387 16.48 -15.26 -20.70
CA SER A 387 15.90 -14.01 -21.21
C SER A 387 14.44 -14.21 -21.61
N GLY A 388 13.68 -13.11 -21.64
CA GLY A 388 12.26 -13.15 -22.03
C GLY A 388 11.36 -13.95 -21.08
N LEU A 389 11.80 -14.14 -19.82
CA LEU A 389 10.98 -14.76 -18.79
C LEU A 389 9.74 -13.88 -18.56
N LEU A 390 8.57 -14.51 -18.47
CA LEU A 390 7.37 -13.78 -18.07
C LEU A 390 7.50 -13.34 -16.60
N HIS A 391 7.28 -12.05 -16.32
CA HIS A 391 7.15 -11.55 -14.96
C HIS A 391 5.67 -11.50 -14.56
N ALA A 392 5.18 -12.58 -13.94
CA ALA A 392 3.81 -12.72 -13.50
C ALA A 392 3.72 -13.46 -12.15
N ASP A 393 2.58 -13.35 -11.48
CA ASP A 393 2.35 -14.00 -10.18
C ASP A 393 2.73 -15.50 -10.17
N ASP A 394 2.46 -16.22 -11.25
CA ASP A 394 2.70 -17.67 -11.34
C ASP A 394 4.22 -18.01 -11.40
N THR A 395 4.99 -17.22 -12.14
CA THR A 395 6.45 -17.38 -12.28
C THR A 395 7.19 -16.85 -11.05
N ASP A 396 6.67 -15.79 -10.41
CA ASP A 396 7.22 -15.27 -9.16
C ASP A 396 7.04 -16.28 -8.02
N VAL A 397 5.87 -16.92 -7.94
CA VAL A 397 5.62 -18.03 -6.99
C VAL A 397 6.56 -19.22 -7.25
N MET A 398 6.81 -19.56 -8.52
CA MET A 398 7.78 -20.59 -8.87
C MET A 398 9.18 -20.23 -8.37
N LEU A 399 9.65 -19.01 -8.65
CA LEU A 399 10.96 -18.53 -8.21
C LEU A 399 11.12 -18.51 -6.69
N ASP A 400 10.14 -17.98 -5.97
CA ASP A 400 10.13 -17.97 -4.50
C ASP A 400 10.16 -19.40 -3.92
N SER A 401 9.40 -20.32 -4.51
CA SER A 401 9.38 -21.72 -4.09
C SER A 401 10.72 -22.41 -4.35
N LEU A 402 11.33 -22.20 -5.52
CA LEU A 402 12.66 -22.72 -5.83
C LEU A 402 13.71 -22.17 -4.87
N ASN A 403 13.63 -20.88 -4.51
CA ASN A 403 14.55 -20.29 -3.55
C ASN A 403 14.45 -20.90 -2.15
N LYS A 404 13.23 -21.12 -1.66
CA LYS A 404 12.98 -21.82 -0.38
C LYS A 404 13.50 -23.25 -0.37
N LEU A 405 13.64 -23.85 -1.54
CA LEU A 405 14.21 -25.18 -1.74
C LEU A 405 15.72 -25.16 -2.00
N GLY A 406 16.37 -24.01 -1.81
CA GLY A 406 17.82 -23.86 -1.88
C GLY A 406 18.37 -23.48 -3.26
N VAL A 407 17.51 -23.13 -4.23
CA VAL A 407 17.97 -22.66 -5.55
C VAL A 407 18.34 -21.18 -5.47
N HIS A 408 19.56 -20.86 -5.91
CA HIS A 408 20.01 -19.48 -6.00
C HIS A 408 19.75 -18.92 -7.39
N TYR A 409 19.24 -17.69 -7.45
CA TYR A 409 19.08 -16.94 -8.69
C TYR A 409 19.44 -15.47 -8.48
N GLU A 410 19.79 -14.80 -9.56
CA GLU A 410 20.11 -13.38 -9.59
C GLU A 410 19.52 -12.74 -10.84
N TRP A 411 18.90 -11.58 -10.69
CA TRP A 411 18.43 -10.76 -11.81
C TRP A 411 19.56 -9.85 -12.29
N LYS A 412 19.88 -9.94 -13.58
CA LYS A 412 20.83 -9.08 -14.29
C LYS A 412 20.09 -8.12 -15.22
N GLU A 413 20.82 -7.15 -15.76
CA GLU A 413 20.32 -6.24 -16.81
C GLU A 413 19.00 -5.54 -16.45
N ASN A 414 18.89 -5.01 -15.22
CA ASN A 414 17.66 -4.37 -14.72
C ASN A 414 16.42 -5.29 -14.74
N GLY A 415 16.61 -6.61 -14.69
CA GLY A 415 15.54 -7.59 -14.62
C GLY A 415 15.20 -8.27 -15.95
N SER A 416 15.84 -7.93 -17.07
CA SER A 416 15.57 -8.61 -18.36
C SER A 416 16.21 -9.99 -18.49
N LEU A 417 17.20 -10.29 -17.65
CA LEU A 417 17.94 -11.54 -17.67
C LEU A 417 17.97 -12.16 -16.28
N LEU A 418 17.56 -13.41 -16.15
CA LEU A 418 17.63 -14.18 -14.91
C LEU A 418 18.76 -15.20 -15.00
N GLU A 419 19.75 -15.12 -14.12
CA GLU A 419 20.72 -16.20 -13.92
C GLU A 419 20.22 -17.12 -12.81
N VAL A 420 20.10 -18.42 -13.09
CA VAL A 420 19.76 -19.45 -12.12
C VAL A 420 20.98 -20.36 -11.93
N THR A 421 21.40 -20.55 -10.69
CA THR A 421 22.41 -21.56 -10.33
C THR A 421 21.68 -22.87 -10.04
N GLY A 422 21.87 -23.85 -10.93
CA GLY A 422 21.24 -25.15 -10.83
C GLY A 422 21.73 -25.95 -9.63
N SER A 423 20.81 -26.72 -9.04
CA SER A 423 21.03 -27.51 -7.83
C SER A 423 21.56 -28.92 -8.12
N GLU A 424 21.69 -29.31 -9.40
CA GLU A 424 22.01 -30.69 -9.80
C GLU A 424 21.06 -31.73 -9.17
N GLY A 425 19.79 -31.36 -8.97
CA GLY A 425 18.77 -32.20 -8.34
C GLY A 425 18.83 -32.25 -6.80
N LYS A 426 19.74 -31.50 -6.16
CA LYS A 426 19.92 -31.48 -4.71
C LYS A 426 19.20 -30.29 -4.08
N PHE A 427 17.96 -30.53 -3.66
CA PHE A 427 17.13 -29.52 -3.02
C PHE A 427 17.14 -29.65 -1.50
N THR A 428 16.85 -28.54 -0.81
CA THR A 428 16.78 -28.49 0.65
C THR A 428 15.34 -28.57 1.12
N GLU A 429 15.08 -29.28 2.22
CA GLU A 429 13.78 -29.28 2.89
C GLU A 429 13.45 -27.85 3.36
N PRO A 430 12.31 -27.28 2.95
CA PRO A 430 11.99 -25.90 3.29
C PRO A 430 11.51 -25.79 4.74
N THR A 431 11.98 -24.78 5.47
CA THR A 431 11.59 -24.56 6.88
C THR A 431 10.17 -24.02 7.05
N LYS A 432 9.52 -23.60 5.95
CA LYS A 432 8.15 -23.08 5.91
C LYS A 432 7.40 -23.70 4.72
N PRO A 433 6.06 -23.80 4.79
CA PRO A 433 5.26 -24.25 3.65
C PRO A 433 5.51 -23.41 2.39
N LEU A 434 5.45 -24.06 1.24
CA LEU A 434 5.46 -23.40 -0.06
C LEU A 434 4.05 -22.85 -0.32
N TYR A 435 3.88 -21.54 -0.14
CA TYR A 435 2.61 -20.86 -0.41
C TYR A 435 2.53 -20.46 -1.89
N LEU A 436 1.61 -21.09 -2.61
CA LEU A 436 1.53 -21.01 -4.07
C LEU A 436 0.48 -20.01 -4.58
N GLY A 437 -0.18 -19.27 -3.69
CA GLY A 437 -1.28 -18.37 -4.05
C GLY A 437 -2.37 -19.11 -4.86
N ASN A 438 -2.62 -18.66 -6.09
CA ASN A 438 -3.49 -19.34 -7.06
C ASN A 438 -2.72 -19.83 -8.31
N ALA A 439 -1.40 -20.00 -8.18
CA ALA A 439 -0.49 -20.36 -9.27
C ALA A 439 -0.66 -21.81 -9.66
N GLY A 440 -1.58 -22.05 -10.59
CA GLY A 440 -1.96 -23.39 -10.99
C GLY A 440 -0.80 -24.13 -11.65
N THR A 441 -0.06 -23.45 -12.52
CA THR A 441 1.02 -24.11 -13.29
C THR A 441 2.20 -24.43 -12.38
N ALA A 442 2.62 -23.47 -11.55
CA ALA A 442 3.65 -23.71 -10.54
C ALA A 442 3.28 -24.86 -9.59
N SER A 443 2.02 -24.96 -9.16
CA SER A 443 1.61 -26.02 -8.24
C SER A 443 1.80 -27.43 -8.81
N ARG A 444 1.52 -27.67 -10.09
CA ARG A 444 1.69 -28.99 -10.71
C ARG A 444 3.18 -29.38 -10.78
N PHE A 445 4.00 -28.45 -11.26
CA PHE A 445 5.45 -28.65 -11.40
C PHE A 445 6.17 -28.80 -10.06
N LEU A 446 5.79 -28.02 -9.05
CA LEU A 446 6.37 -28.13 -7.73
C LEU A 446 5.92 -29.40 -7.00
N THR A 447 4.77 -29.99 -7.33
CA THR A 447 4.33 -31.26 -6.74
C THR A 447 5.21 -32.42 -7.16
N THR A 448 5.58 -32.54 -8.44
CA THR A 448 6.52 -33.57 -8.88
C THR A 448 7.90 -33.30 -8.30
N MET A 449 8.38 -32.06 -8.35
CA MET A 449 9.68 -31.69 -7.79
C MET A 449 9.77 -31.90 -6.26
N ALA A 450 8.69 -31.68 -5.51
CA ALA A 450 8.69 -31.95 -4.08
C ALA A 450 9.02 -33.42 -3.73
N ASN A 451 8.81 -34.37 -4.65
CA ASN A 451 9.16 -35.77 -4.43
C ASN A 451 10.66 -36.05 -4.49
N ILE A 452 11.46 -35.20 -5.15
CA ILE A 452 12.92 -35.33 -5.20
C ILE A 452 13.62 -34.61 -4.04
N VAL A 453 12.89 -33.87 -3.22
CA VAL A 453 13.41 -33.28 -1.98
C VAL A 453 13.44 -34.36 -0.90
N HIS A 454 14.61 -34.68 -0.35
CA HIS A 454 14.69 -35.62 0.76
C HIS A 454 14.19 -34.95 2.06
N GLY A 455 12.92 -35.18 2.41
CA GLY A 455 12.27 -34.54 3.56
C GLY A 455 10.76 -34.35 3.35
N VAL A 456 10.15 -33.46 4.12
CA VAL A 456 8.73 -33.13 4.01
C VAL A 456 8.55 -31.74 3.41
N VAL A 457 7.83 -31.68 2.28
CA VAL A 457 7.47 -30.42 1.64
C VAL A 457 5.96 -30.19 1.79
N THR A 458 5.58 -29.21 2.60
CA THR A 458 4.19 -28.78 2.70
C THR A 458 3.85 -27.80 1.56
N MET A 459 2.88 -28.17 0.73
CA MET A 459 2.35 -27.32 -0.34
C MET A 459 1.01 -26.71 0.09
N THR A 460 0.87 -25.39 -0.04
CA THR A 460 -0.36 -24.65 0.33
C THR A 460 -0.66 -23.52 -0.65
N GLY A 461 -1.80 -22.85 -0.51
CA GLY A 461 -2.20 -21.72 -1.35
C GLY A 461 -3.47 -21.04 -0.85
N CYS A 462 -4.05 -20.18 -1.69
CA CYS A 462 -5.36 -19.59 -1.40
C CYS A 462 -6.47 -20.65 -1.51
N ASP A 463 -7.65 -20.37 -0.94
CA ASP A 463 -8.78 -21.31 -0.94
C ASP A 463 -9.16 -21.76 -2.36
N ARG A 464 -9.11 -20.85 -3.34
CA ARG A 464 -9.37 -21.16 -4.75
C ARG A 464 -8.38 -22.15 -5.36
N LEU A 465 -7.12 -22.18 -4.90
CA LEU A 465 -6.17 -23.20 -5.35
C LEU A 465 -6.52 -24.56 -4.74
N GLY A 466 -6.99 -24.57 -3.49
CA GLY A 466 -7.39 -25.80 -2.80
C GLY A 466 -8.67 -26.44 -3.34
N GLU A 467 -9.43 -25.73 -4.17
CA GLU A 467 -10.57 -26.29 -4.91
C GLU A 467 -10.16 -26.91 -6.25
N ARG A 468 -8.92 -26.66 -6.73
CA ARG A 468 -8.48 -27.15 -8.04
C ARG A 468 -8.00 -28.60 -7.95
N PRO A 469 -8.59 -29.53 -8.72
CA PRO A 469 -8.22 -30.94 -8.65
C PRO A 469 -6.80 -31.18 -9.18
N MET A 470 -6.06 -32.02 -8.46
CA MET A 470 -4.75 -32.58 -8.83
C MET A 470 -4.72 -34.12 -8.65
N GLU A 471 -5.90 -34.74 -8.51
CA GLU A 471 -6.10 -36.17 -8.28
C GLU A 471 -5.32 -37.04 -9.26
N ASP A 472 -5.50 -36.83 -10.57
CA ASP A 472 -4.80 -37.60 -11.62
C ASP A 472 -3.28 -37.59 -11.42
N LEU A 473 -2.68 -36.45 -11.06
CA LEU A 473 -1.24 -36.35 -10.83
C LEU A 473 -0.86 -37.06 -9.52
N VAL A 474 -1.51 -36.71 -8.41
CA VAL A 474 -1.11 -37.20 -7.08
C VAL A 474 -1.33 -38.71 -6.97
N TYR A 475 -2.44 -39.24 -7.48
CA TYR A 475 -2.70 -40.67 -7.46
C TYR A 475 -1.74 -41.45 -8.37
N SER A 476 -1.39 -40.93 -9.56
CA SER A 476 -0.36 -41.56 -10.41
C SER A 476 1.00 -41.62 -9.71
N LEU A 477 1.35 -40.58 -8.94
CA LEU A 477 2.58 -40.56 -8.14
C LEU A 477 2.50 -41.56 -6.96
N GLN A 478 1.38 -41.62 -6.25
CA GLN A 478 1.18 -42.59 -5.17
C GLN A 478 1.24 -44.04 -5.66
N GLU A 479 0.65 -44.35 -6.82
CA GLU A 479 0.76 -45.65 -7.48
C GLU A 479 2.21 -46.01 -7.84
N ASN A 480 3.04 -45.01 -8.15
CA ASN A 480 4.48 -45.20 -8.39
C ASN A 480 5.31 -45.28 -7.10
N GLY A 481 4.69 -45.16 -5.92
CA GLY A 481 5.34 -45.31 -4.61
C GLY A 481 5.72 -44.00 -3.92
N CYS A 482 5.32 -42.85 -4.46
CA CYS A 482 5.49 -41.56 -3.78
C CYS A 482 4.52 -41.40 -2.60
N GLN A 483 4.92 -40.67 -1.56
CA GLN A 483 4.15 -40.56 -0.31
C GLN A 483 3.56 -39.15 -0.14
N PHE A 484 2.26 -39.11 0.14
CA PHE A 484 1.49 -37.88 0.32
C PHE A 484 0.62 -37.95 1.57
N LYS A 485 0.46 -36.82 2.26
CA LYS A 485 -0.52 -36.64 3.34
C LYS A 485 -1.39 -35.41 3.03
N PHE A 486 -2.66 -35.66 2.72
CA PHE A 486 -3.63 -34.59 2.47
C PHE A 486 -4.03 -33.90 3.77
N LEU A 487 -4.02 -32.56 3.78
CA LEU A 487 -4.31 -31.78 4.99
C LEU A 487 -5.75 -31.24 5.02
N LYS A 488 -6.44 -31.21 3.87
CA LYS A 488 -7.86 -30.84 3.78
C LYS A 488 -8.64 -31.82 2.90
N LYS A 489 -8.69 -31.58 1.59
CA LYS A 489 -9.44 -32.38 0.60
C LYS A 489 -8.47 -33.30 -0.15
N ASN A 490 -8.82 -34.59 -0.26
CA ASN A 490 -8.02 -35.54 -1.01
C ASN A 490 -7.82 -35.08 -2.47
N GLY A 491 -6.60 -35.29 -2.98
CA GLY A 491 -6.22 -34.91 -4.35
C GLY A 491 -6.17 -33.41 -4.62
N CYS A 492 -6.29 -32.57 -3.59
CA CYS A 492 -6.20 -31.11 -3.69
C CYS A 492 -5.21 -30.56 -2.66
N ILE A 493 -4.58 -29.42 -2.97
CA ILE A 493 -3.78 -28.65 -2.02
C ILE A 493 -4.70 -28.13 -0.89
N PRO A 494 -4.27 -28.04 0.38
CA PRO A 494 -2.94 -28.34 0.89
C PRO A 494 -2.68 -29.83 1.17
N PHE A 495 -1.44 -30.24 0.91
CA PHE A 495 -0.91 -31.56 1.27
C PHE A 495 0.60 -31.48 1.58
N GLU A 496 1.09 -32.48 2.30
CA GLU A 496 2.51 -32.75 2.50
C GLU A 496 2.98 -33.79 1.48
N VAL A 497 4.14 -33.56 0.88
CA VAL A 497 4.86 -34.53 0.05
C VAL A 497 6.05 -35.03 0.88
N HIS A 498 6.13 -36.33 1.09
CA HIS A 498 7.24 -36.96 1.81
C HIS A 498 8.22 -37.50 0.76
N GLY A 499 9.16 -36.64 0.37
CA GLY A 499 10.04 -36.89 -0.75
C GLY A 499 11.24 -37.79 -0.39
N SER A 500 11.52 -38.72 -1.28
CA SER A 500 12.64 -39.67 -1.20
C SER A 500 13.23 -40.00 -2.58
N GLY A 501 12.82 -39.25 -3.61
CA GLY A 501 13.05 -39.55 -5.02
C GLY A 501 11.90 -40.35 -5.64
N PHE A 502 11.93 -40.50 -6.97
CA PHE A 502 11.02 -41.39 -7.67
C PHE A 502 11.57 -42.82 -7.65
N PRO A 503 10.75 -43.84 -7.31
CA PRO A 503 11.18 -45.24 -7.37
C PRO A 503 11.54 -45.72 -8.79
N GLY A 504 11.06 -45.02 -9.83
CA GLY A 504 11.30 -45.34 -11.23
C GLY A 504 10.35 -46.44 -11.74
N GLY A 505 10.70 -47.04 -12.87
CA GLY A 505 9.89 -48.09 -13.50
C GLY A 505 8.68 -47.54 -14.28
N ARG A 506 7.57 -48.28 -14.26
CA ARG A 506 6.37 -47.94 -15.05
C ARG A 506 5.43 -47.04 -14.25
N MET A 507 5.05 -45.90 -14.83
CA MET A 507 4.02 -45.01 -14.32
C MET A 507 2.97 -44.80 -15.41
N ASN A 508 1.69 -44.86 -15.04
CA ASN A 508 0.59 -44.50 -15.95
C ASN A 508 0.04 -43.16 -15.49
N ILE A 509 -0.12 -42.22 -16.42
CA ILE A 509 -0.65 -40.88 -16.10
C ILE A 509 -1.71 -40.48 -17.11
N SER A 510 -2.83 -39.95 -16.60
CA SER A 510 -3.90 -39.41 -17.43
C SER A 510 -3.51 -38.04 -17.98
N ALA A 511 -3.42 -37.92 -19.30
CA ALA A 511 -3.25 -36.64 -19.99
C ALA A 511 -4.58 -35.98 -20.36
N LYS A 512 -5.73 -36.61 -20.03
CA LYS A 512 -7.07 -36.13 -20.45
C LYS A 512 -7.46 -34.82 -19.77
N VAL A 513 -7.05 -34.62 -18.52
CA VAL A 513 -7.49 -33.51 -17.68
C VAL A 513 -6.53 -32.32 -17.74
N SER A 514 -5.22 -32.55 -17.79
CA SER A 514 -4.24 -31.47 -17.89
C SER A 514 -2.93 -31.94 -18.52
N SER A 515 -2.48 -31.21 -19.54
CA SER A 515 -1.14 -31.40 -20.13
C SER A 515 -0.01 -31.05 -19.15
N GLN A 516 -0.32 -30.34 -18.06
CA GLN A 516 0.69 -29.96 -17.06
C GLN A 516 1.18 -31.16 -16.27
N PHE A 517 0.32 -32.17 -16.03
CA PHE A 517 0.65 -33.36 -15.24
C PHE A 517 1.69 -34.25 -15.93
N VAL A 518 1.57 -34.45 -17.24
CA VAL A 518 2.54 -35.25 -18.00
C VAL A 518 3.86 -34.51 -18.23
N SER A 519 3.83 -33.18 -18.21
CA SER A 519 5.03 -32.35 -18.43
C SER A 519 5.75 -31.92 -17.15
N SER A 520 5.15 -32.22 -15.98
CA SER A 520 5.73 -31.99 -14.65
C SER A 520 6.54 -33.18 -14.22
#